data_AF-A0A8T3X8X1-F1
#
_entry.id   AF-A0A8T3X8X1-F1
#
_cell.length_a   1.000
_cell.length_b   1.000
_cell.length_c   1.000
_cell.angle_alpha   90.00
_cell.angle_beta   90.00
_cell.angle_gamma   90.00
#
_symmetry.space_group_name_H-M   'P 1'
#
loop_
_entity.id
_entity.type
_entity.pdbx_description
1 polymer ?
#
loop_
_entity_poly.entity_id
_entity_poly.type
_entity_poly.pdbx_seq_one_letter_code
_entity_poly.pdbx_strand_id
1 'polypeptide(L)'
;MKLFYEVEDSVFGIILGFLLVSPLVVRIPFYTTILQAAFAFFIILNILDVRHCVKDFRHGMGSNTLAIAMNVADIFINLAFLSKMLQVEIPFVTAQMVPLITPDTTLIVAAYFIIGNAFWILDHHRSK
;
A
#
# COMPACT_ATOMS: atom_id res chain seq x y z
N MET A 1 4.11 11.01 18.51
CA MET A 1 3.67 9.63 18.18
C MET A 1 3.28 9.46 16.71
N LYS A 2 2.62 10.43 16.06
CA LYS A 2 2.33 10.42 14.60
C LYS A 2 3.56 10.09 13.73
N LEU A 3 4.69 10.73 14.05
CA LEU A 3 5.95 10.60 13.32
C LEU A 3 6.58 9.20 13.27
N PHE A 4 6.29 8.32 14.25
CA PHE A 4 6.85 6.97 14.26
C PHE A 4 6.05 6.02 13.36
N TYR A 5 4.72 6.17 13.35
CA TYR A 5 3.81 5.39 12.49
C TYR A 5 4.01 5.73 11.01
N GLU A 6 4.20 7.01 10.71
CA GLU A 6 4.42 7.52 9.36
C GLU A 6 5.70 6.95 8.68
N VAL A 7 6.80 6.84 9.44
CA VAL A 7 8.05 6.24 8.94
C VAL A 7 7.94 4.72 8.85
N GLU A 8 7.27 4.08 9.81
CA GLU A 8 7.02 2.63 9.80
C GLU A 8 6.22 2.22 8.55
N ASP A 9 5.13 2.93 8.25
CA ASP A 9 4.27 2.64 7.10
C ASP A 9 5.04 2.81 5.78
N SER A 10 5.88 3.84 5.68
CA SER A 10 6.75 4.04 4.52
C SER A 10 7.76 2.91 4.32
N VAL A 11 8.38 2.43 5.41
CA VAL A 11 9.32 1.30 5.34
C VAL A 11 8.59 0.02 4.92
N PHE A 12 7.39 -0.23 5.45
CA PHE A 12 6.57 -1.36 5.04
C PHE A 12 6.15 -1.27 3.57
N GLY A 13 5.80 -0.09 3.07
CA GLY A 13 5.51 0.14 1.66
C GLY A 13 6.69 -0.22 0.76
N ILE A 14 7.91 0.17 1.13
CA ILE A 14 9.13 -0.22 0.39
C ILE A 14 9.32 -1.74 0.40
N ILE A 15 9.17 -2.39 1.55
CA ILE A 15 9.27 -3.85 1.68
C ILE A 15 8.22 -4.54 0.79
N LEU A 16 6.97 -4.08 0.81
CA LEU A 16 5.89 -4.62 -0.01
C LEU A 16 6.19 -4.46 -1.52
N GLY A 17 6.73 -3.32 -1.93
CA GLY A 17 7.17 -3.09 -3.29
C GLY A 17 8.29 -4.04 -3.73
N PHE A 18 9.30 -4.27 -2.89
CA PHE A 18 10.33 -5.28 -3.17
C PHE A 18 9.77 -6.69 -3.21
N LEU A 19 8.85 -7.02 -2.30
CA LEU A 19 8.17 -8.30 -2.30
C LEU A 19 7.46 -8.48 -3.64
N LEU A 20 6.70 -7.51 -4.15
CA LEU A 20 6.01 -7.59 -5.45
C LEU A 20 6.92 -7.88 -6.64
N VAL A 21 8.18 -7.41 -6.64
CA VAL A 21 9.16 -7.66 -7.71
C VAL A 21 9.93 -8.96 -7.51
N SER A 22 10.05 -9.42 -6.27
CA SER A 22 10.79 -10.64 -5.88
C SER A 22 10.48 -11.91 -6.67
N PRO A 23 9.24 -12.27 -7.06
CA PRO A 23 8.94 -13.52 -7.75
C PRO A 23 9.44 -13.52 -9.20
N LEU A 24 9.85 -12.35 -9.72
CA LEU A 24 10.56 -12.22 -10.99
C LEU A 24 12.06 -12.60 -10.86
N VAL A 25 12.58 -12.67 -9.62
CA VAL A 25 14.02 -12.84 -9.33
C VAL A 25 14.30 -14.09 -8.49
N VAL A 26 13.46 -14.43 -7.50
CA VAL A 26 13.64 -15.55 -6.57
C VAL A 26 12.30 -16.26 -6.31
N ARG A 27 12.22 -17.56 -6.64
CA ARG A 27 11.04 -18.39 -6.37
C ARG A 27 11.15 -19.10 -5.03
N ILE A 28 10.61 -18.51 -3.97
CA ILE A 28 10.56 -19.12 -2.63
C ILE A 28 9.17 -19.79 -2.44
N PRO A 29 9.09 -21.03 -1.92
CA PRO A 29 7.82 -21.76 -1.80
C PRO A 29 6.78 -21.11 -0.88
N PHE A 30 7.20 -20.31 0.10
CA PHE A 30 6.30 -19.58 1.02
C PHE A 30 6.05 -18.13 0.60
N TYR A 31 6.56 -17.73 -0.57
CA TYR A 31 6.51 -16.35 -1.05
C TYR A 31 5.08 -15.81 -1.15
N THR A 32 4.16 -16.62 -1.67
CA THR A 32 2.74 -16.22 -1.82
C THR A 32 2.07 -15.98 -0.48
N THR A 33 2.34 -16.79 0.54
CA THR A 33 1.79 -16.60 1.89
C THR A 33 2.34 -15.34 2.56
N ILE A 34 3.66 -15.10 2.46
CA ILE A 34 4.28 -13.89 3.01
C ILE A 34 3.70 -12.65 2.34
N LEU A 35 3.53 -12.69 1.02
CA LEU A 35 2.97 -11.59 0.25
C LEU A 35 1.51 -11.32 0.61
N GLN A 36 0.68 -12.36 0.73
CA GLN A 36 -0.72 -12.25 1.17
C GLN A 36 -0.81 -11.63 2.57
N ALA A 37 0.03 -12.07 3.51
CA ALA A 37 0.08 -11.52 4.86
C ALA A 37 0.51 -10.04 4.84
N ALA A 38 1.50 -9.68 4.01
CA ALA A 38 1.96 -8.31 3.87
C ALA A 38 0.85 -7.39 3.31
N PHE A 39 0.13 -7.83 2.27
CA PHE A 39 -1.04 -7.10 1.74
C PHE A 39 -2.15 -6.92 2.77
N ALA A 40 -2.48 -7.97 3.52
CA ALA A 40 -3.51 -7.90 4.57
C ALA A 40 -3.11 -6.94 5.70
N PHE A 41 -1.84 -6.97 6.12
CA PHE A 41 -1.31 -6.05 7.13
C PHE A 41 -1.32 -4.60 6.63
N PHE A 42 -0.91 -4.36 5.39
CA PHE A 42 -0.87 -3.02 4.82
C PHE A 42 -2.28 -2.41 4.62
N ILE A 43 -3.30 -3.23 4.36
CA ILE A 43 -4.71 -2.79 4.39
C ILE A 43 -5.09 -2.28 5.78
N ILE A 44 -4.69 -3.01 6.84
CA ILE A 44 -5.00 -2.60 8.23
C ILE A 44 -4.34 -1.26 8.55
N LEU A 45 -3.06 -1.09 8.19
CA LEU A 45 -2.35 0.18 8.37
C LEU A 45 -3.05 1.34 7.66
N ASN A 46 -3.39 1.17 6.38
CA ASN A 46 -4.12 2.21 5.64
C ASN A 46 -5.49 2.55 6.23
N ILE A 47 -6.23 1.57 6.78
CA ILE A 47 -7.51 1.82 7.46
C ILE A 47 -7.29 2.65 8.73
N LEU A 48 -6.25 2.35 9.51
CA LEU A 48 -5.91 3.12 10.70
C LEU A 48 -5.54 4.56 10.33
N ASP A 49 -4.78 4.74 9.25
CA ASP A 49 -4.40 6.06 8.76
C ASP A 49 -5.58 6.87 8.25
N VAL A 50 -6.47 6.28 7.44
CA VAL A 50 -7.73 6.93 7.07
C VAL A 50 -8.50 7.39 8.31
N ARG A 51 -8.62 6.52 9.33
CA ARG A 51 -9.31 6.87 10.58
C ARG A 51 -8.62 8.03 11.31
N HIS A 52 -7.29 8.06 11.31
CA HIS A 52 -6.52 9.15 11.91
C HIS A 52 -6.68 10.47 11.12
N CYS A 53 -6.56 10.44 9.80
CA CYS A 53 -6.77 11.61 8.95
C CYS A 53 -8.19 12.19 9.08
N VAL A 54 -9.22 11.33 9.17
CA VAL A 54 -10.61 11.76 9.38
C VAL A 54 -10.81 12.41 10.75
N LYS A 55 -10.16 11.91 11.81
CA LYS A 55 -10.21 12.55 13.14
C LYS A 55 -9.57 13.94 13.13
N ASP A 56 -8.45 14.07 12.43
CA ASP A 56 -7.69 15.34 12.34
C ASP A 56 -8.28 16.31 11.31
N PHE A 57 -9.23 15.86 10.49
CA PHE A 57 -9.94 16.67 9.49
C PHE A 57 -10.61 17.92 10.09
N ARG A 58 -10.92 17.90 11.39
CA ARG A 58 -11.46 19.06 12.13
C ARG A 58 -10.47 20.23 12.28
N HIS A 59 -9.17 20.04 12.02
CA HIS A 59 -8.13 21.03 12.29
C HIS A 59 -7.36 21.53 11.04
N GLY A 60 -7.72 21.06 9.84
CA GLY A 60 -7.11 21.50 8.57
C GLY A 60 -7.58 20.68 7.37
N MET A 61 -8.16 21.33 6.35
CA MET A 61 -8.91 20.64 5.29
C MET A 61 -8.07 20.16 4.09
N GLY A 62 -7.04 20.90 3.68
CA GLY A 62 -6.36 20.64 2.40
C GLY A 62 -5.53 19.36 2.39
N SER A 63 -4.49 19.29 3.22
CA SER A 63 -3.54 18.16 3.25
C SER A 63 -4.20 16.83 3.65
N ASN A 64 -5.22 16.89 4.52
CA ASN A 64 -5.89 15.68 5.02
C ASN A 64 -6.80 15.03 3.97
N THR A 65 -7.38 15.81 3.04
CA THR A 65 -8.26 15.26 1.98
C THR A 65 -7.46 14.41 0.99
N LEU A 66 -6.30 14.91 0.56
CA LEU A 66 -5.42 14.19 -0.35
C LEU A 66 -4.88 12.90 0.30
N ALA A 67 -4.47 12.97 1.57
CA ALA A 67 -4.00 11.81 2.33
C ALA A 67 -5.09 10.73 2.44
N ILE A 68 -6.34 11.10 2.73
CA ILE A 68 -7.46 10.15 2.76
C ILE A 68 -7.67 9.51 1.38
N ALA A 69 -7.65 10.30 0.30
CA ALA A 69 -7.84 9.76 -1.04
C ALA A 69 -6.75 8.76 -1.44
N MET A 70 -5.49 9.06 -1.11
CA MET A 70 -4.36 8.16 -1.37
C MET A 70 -4.47 6.87 -0.56
N ASN A 71 -4.72 6.94 0.75
CA ASN A 71 -4.87 5.74 1.58
C ASN A 71 -6.05 4.87 1.16
N VAL A 72 -7.16 5.49 0.72
CA VAL A 72 -8.30 4.75 0.15
C VAL A 72 -7.92 4.06 -1.16
N ALA A 73 -7.21 4.75 -2.06
CA ALA A 73 -6.71 4.14 -3.29
C ALA A 73 -5.77 2.96 -3.00
N ASP A 74 -4.87 3.11 -2.03
CA ASP A 74 -3.96 2.05 -1.60
C ASP A 74 -4.74 0.85 -1.04
N ILE A 75 -5.78 1.04 -0.22
CA ILE A 75 -6.66 -0.06 0.22
C ILE A 75 -7.23 -0.83 -0.97
N PHE A 76 -7.75 -0.12 -1.98
CA PHE A 76 -8.31 -0.76 -3.18
C PHE A 76 -7.26 -1.53 -3.99
N ILE A 77 -6.06 -0.97 -4.16
CA ILE A 77 -4.94 -1.64 -4.82
C ILE A 77 -4.58 -2.93 -4.06
N ASN A 78 -4.41 -2.84 -2.75
CA ASN A 78 -4.06 -3.98 -1.92
C ASN A 78 -5.15 -5.08 -1.94
N LEU A 79 -6.42 -4.69 -1.88
CA LEU A 79 -7.55 -5.62 -2.00
C LEU A 79 -7.55 -6.32 -3.36
N ALA A 80 -7.17 -5.63 -4.44
CA ALA A 80 -7.10 -6.24 -5.77
C ALA A 80 -6.01 -7.32 -5.84
N PHE A 81 -4.81 -7.04 -5.31
CA PHE A 81 -3.74 -8.04 -5.23
C PHE A 81 -4.13 -9.22 -4.32
N LEU A 82 -4.74 -8.94 -3.17
CA LEU A 82 -5.18 -9.98 -2.24
C LEU A 82 -6.28 -10.86 -2.85
N SER A 83 -7.28 -10.26 -3.50
CA SER A 83 -8.35 -10.96 -4.23
C SER A 83 -7.77 -11.87 -5.32
N LYS A 84 -6.80 -11.37 -6.11
CA LYS A 84 -6.13 -12.16 -7.14
C LYS A 84 -5.33 -13.34 -6.56
N MET A 85 -4.62 -13.14 -5.44
CA MET A 85 -3.76 -14.17 -4.84
C MET A 85 -4.53 -15.23 -4.06
N LEU A 86 -5.59 -14.84 -3.35
CA LEU A 86 -6.43 -15.76 -2.57
C LEU A 86 -7.57 -16.36 -3.39
N GLN A 87 -7.78 -15.89 -4.64
CA GLN A 87 -8.92 -16.25 -5.47
C GLN A 87 -10.27 -15.97 -4.77
N VAL A 88 -10.31 -14.92 -3.98
CA VAL A 88 -11.52 -14.48 -3.26
C VAL A 88 -12.22 -13.40 -4.08
N GLU A 89 -13.51 -13.58 -4.34
CA GLU A 89 -14.32 -12.63 -5.09
C GLU A 89 -14.79 -11.49 -4.19
N ILE A 90 -14.31 -10.28 -4.49
CA ILE A 90 -14.76 -9.02 -3.90
C ILE A 90 -15.47 -8.27 -5.03
N PRO A 91 -16.82 -8.19 -5.07
CA PRO A 91 -17.59 -7.89 -6.28
C PRO A 91 -17.10 -6.71 -7.13
N PHE A 92 -16.86 -5.56 -6.51
CA PHE A 92 -16.37 -4.37 -7.22
C PHE A 92 -14.87 -4.48 -7.60
N VAL A 93 -14.04 -4.95 -6.67
CA VAL A 93 -12.58 -5.03 -6.84
C VAL A 93 -12.19 -6.10 -7.85
N THR A 94 -12.80 -7.28 -7.77
CA THR A 94 -12.56 -8.39 -8.69
C THR A 94 -13.02 -8.04 -10.10
N ALA A 95 -14.15 -7.35 -10.27
CA ALA A 95 -14.64 -6.99 -11.60
C ALA A 95 -13.80 -5.88 -12.27
N GLN A 96 -13.35 -4.87 -11.52
CA GLN A 96 -12.77 -3.65 -12.09
C GLN A 96 -11.24 -3.58 -11.97
N MET A 97 -10.65 -4.15 -10.92
CA MET A 97 -9.22 -3.95 -10.60
C MET A 97 -8.37 -5.19 -10.85
N VAL A 98 -8.86 -6.40 -10.54
CA VAL A 98 -8.11 -7.64 -10.78
C VAL A 98 -7.71 -7.83 -12.26
N PRO A 99 -8.55 -7.50 -13.26
CA PRO A 99 -8.16 -7.58 -14.68
C PRO A 99 -7.02 -6.63 -15.05
N LEU A 100 -6.85 -5.53 -14.30
CA LEU A 100 -5.77 -4.57 -14.51
C LEU A 100 -4.44 -5.08 -13.96
N ILE A 101 -4.42 -6.14 -13.15
CA ILE A 101 -3.17 -6.71 -12.61
C ILE A 101 -2.52 -7.59 -13.66
N THR A 102 -1.63 -6.99 -14.44
CA THR A 102 -0.73 -7.63 -15.40
C THR A 102 0.70 -7.55 -14.87
N PRO A 103 1.69 -8.25 -15.48
CA PRO A 103 3.08 -8.10 -15.08
C PRO A 103 3.56 -6.64 -15.13
N ASP A 104 3.20 -5.89 -16.17
CA ASP A 104 3.62 -4.49 -16.35
C ASP A 104 3.01 -3.56 -15.30
N THR A 105 1.71 -3.68 -15.02
CA THR A 105 1.07 -2.87 -13.98
C THR A 105 1.53 -3.26 -12.59
N THR A 106 1.90 -4.52 -12.36
CA THR A 106 2.51 -4.96 -11.09
C THR A 106 3.86 -4.29 -10.86
N LEU A 107 4.69 -4.16 -11.91
CA LEU A 107 5.96 -3.42 -11.84
C LEU A 107 5.74 -1.93 -11.57
N ILE A 108 4.74 -1.32 -12.20
CA ILE A 108 4.38 0.09 -11.96
C ILE A 108 3.94 0.29 -10.51
N VAL A 109 3.08 -0.57 -9.97
CA VAL A 109 2.64 -0.51 -8.57
C VAL A 109 3.81 -0.75 -7.61
N ALA A 110 4.70 -1.69 -7.90
CA ALA A 110 5.89 -1.91 -7.10
C ALA A 110 6.82 -0.70 -7.10
N ALA A 111 7.02 -0.05 -8.26
CA ALA A 111 7.79 1.18 -8.36
C ALA A 111 7.13 2.32 -7.58
N TYR A 112 5.80 2.45 -7.65
CA TYR A 112 5.05 3.40 -6.82
C TYR A 112 5.30 3.17 -5.32
N PHE A 113 5.21 1.92 -4.86
CA PHE A 113 5.47 1.58 -3.46
C PHE A 113 6.92 1.85 -3.05
N ILE A 114 7.91 1.52 -3.88
CA ILE A 114 9.33 1.73 -3.54
C ILE A 114 9.68 3.22 -3.60
N ILE A 115 9.42 3.86 -4.73
CA ILE A 115 9.86 5.23 -5.01
C ILE A 115 9.02 6.22 -4.20
N GLY A 116 7.69 6.05 -4.17
CA GLY A 116 6.78 6.93 -3.43
C GLY A 116 7.10 6.98 -1.95
N ASN A 117 7.25 5.82 -1.31
CA ASN A 117 7.60 5.76 0.11
C ASN A 117 9.05 6.18 0.39
N ALA A 118 10.00 5.94 -0.53
CA ALA A 118 11.37 6.43 -0.39
C ALA A 118 11.45 7.97 -0.40
N PHE A 119 10.70 8.64 -1.29
CA PHE A 119 10.61 10.10 -1.29
C PHE A 119 10.00 10.62 0.01
N TRP A 120 9.00 9.93 0.53
CA TRP A 120 8.33 10.29 1.76
C TRP A 120 9.29 10.25 2.97
N ILE A 121 10.10 9.20 3.08
CA ILE A 121 11.17 9.10 4.10
C ILE A 121 12.18 10.24 3.95
N LEU A 122 12.60 10.57 2.71
CA LEU A 122 13.58 11.63 2.45
C LEU A 122 13.07 13.02 2.83
N ASP A 123 11.80 13.32 2.55
CA ASP A 123 11.17 14.60 2.91
C ASP A 123 11.04 14.74 4.44
N HIS A 124 10.68 13.65 5.12
CA HIS A 124 10.65 13.59 6.60
C HIS A 124 12.01 13.81 7.26
N HIS A 125 13.11 13.47 6.59
CA HIS A 125 14.46 13.76 7.08
C HIS A 125 14.87 15.23 6.88
N ARG A 126 14.27 15.95 5.94
CA ARG A 126 14.59 17.36 5.64
C ARG A 126 13.79 18.37 6.47
N SER A 127 12.67 17.95 7.04
CA SER A 127 11.79 18.79 7.86
C SER A 127 12.14 18.79 9.36
N LYS A 128 13.21 18.08 9.76
CA LYS A 128 13.81 18.10 11.11
C LYS A 128 15.09 18.93 11.11
#